data_AF-I3SU25-F1
#
_entry.id   AF-I3SU25-F1
#
_cell.length_a   1.000
_cell.length_b   1.000
_cell.length_c   1.000
_cell.angle_alpha   90.00
_cell.angle_beta   90.00
_cell.angle_gamma   90.00
#
_symmetry.space_group_name_H-M   'P 1'
#
loop_
_entity.id
_entity.type
_entity.pdbx_description
1 polymer ?
#
loop_
_entity_poly.entity_id
_entity_poly.type
_entity_poly.pdbx_seq_one_letter_code
_entity_poly.pdbx_strand_id
1 'polypeptide(L)'
;MITEPHRLTRHCEVTAILVLYGLPRLLTGSILAHEMMHAWLRLKGYPNLSPEVEEGICQVLAHMWLESELYSGSANGGASSSSSAPPSSPTASSKKGKRSDFEKKFGEFFKHQIESDTSSAYGDGFRLGNQAVLKYGLKRTLDHILMTGSFPV
;
A
#
# COMPACT_ATOMS: atom_id res chain seq x y z
N MET A 1 28.26 -29.81 28.49
CA MET A 1 26.98 -29.77 27.77
C MET A 1 27.19 -28.84 26.58
N ILE A 2 27.25 -29.37 25.36
CA ILE A 2 27.52 -28.57 24.15
C ILE A 2 26.18 -28.00 23.68
N THR A 3 26.10 -26.67 23.57
CA THR A 3 24.91 -25.98 23.05
C THR A 3 25.21 -25.50 21.65
N GLU A 4 24.42 -25.94 20.67
CA GLU A 4 24.51 -25.44 19.29
C GLU A 4 23.41 -24.40 19.03
N PRO A 5 23.70 -23.37 18.20
CA PRO A 5 22.70 -22.37 17.82
C PRO A 5 21.59 -23.02 16.98
N HIS A 6 20.37 -23.02 17.51
CA HIS A 6 19.17 -23.48 16.81
C HIS A 6 18.34 -22.27 16.36
N ARG A 7 18.02 -22.20 15.05
CA ARG A 7 17.20 -21.11 14.51
C ARG A 7 15.72 -21.37 14.80
N LEU A 8 15.15 -20.62 15.73
CA LEU A 8 13.71 -20.63 15.97
C LEU A 8 12.98 -19.95 14.81
N THR A 9 12.05 -20.65 14.17
CA THR A 9 11.13 -20.07 13.18
C THR A 9 9.93 -19.47 13.90
N ARG A 10 9.76 -18.15 13.79
CA ARG A 10 8.57 -17.46 14.32
C ARG A 10 7.37 -17.82 13.45
N HIS A 11 6.36 -18.45 14.04
CA HIS A 11 5.04 -18.60 13.45
C HIS A 11 4.15 -17.47 13.98
N CYS A 12 3.62 -16.66 13.07
CA CYS A 12 2.72 -15.57 13.40
C CYS A 12 1.45 -15.75 12.56
N GLU A 13 0.29 -15.69 13.20
CA GLU A 13 -1.01 -15.75 12.53
C GLU A 13 -1.67 -14.37 12.61
N VAL A 14 -2.34 -13.97 11.53
CA VAL A 14 -3.21 -12.79 11.51
C VAL A 14 -4.64 -13.29 11.58
N THR A 15 -5.28 -13.07 12.73
CA THR A 15 -6.63 -13.62 13.00
C THR A 15 -7.74 -12.72 12.47
N ALA A 16 -7.55 -11.40 12.52
CA ALA A 16 -8.54 -10.43 12.07
C ALA A 16 -7.88 -9.11 11.65
N ILE A 17 -8.53 -8.41 10.72
CA ILE A 17 -8.33 -6.99 10.46
C ILE A 17 -9.63 -6.29 10.87
N LEU A 18 -9.55 -5.37 11.83
CA LEU A 18 -10.71 -4.66 12.35
C LEU A 18 -10.82 -3.30 11.66
N VAL A 19 -11.98 -3.02 11.06
CA VAL A 19 -12.22 -1.75 10.36
C VAL A 19 -13.46 -1.10 10.97
N LEU A 20 -13.33 0.17 11.33
CA LEU A 20 -14.43 0.95 11.89
C LEU A 20 -15.54 1.16 10.86
N TYR A 21 -16.78 0.88 11.25
CA TYR A 21 -17.96 1.09 10.41
C TYR A 21 -18.27 2.59 10.24
N GLY A 22 -18.87 2.93 9.09
CA GLY A 22 -19.35 4.30 8.80
C GLY A 22 -18.32 5.22 8.15
N LEU A 23 -17.10 4.74 7.91
CA LEU A 23 -16.09 5.51 7.20
C LEU A 23 -16.41 5.57 5.69
N PRO A 24 -16.09 6.68 4.99
CA PRO A 24 -16.25 6.77 3.55
C PRO A 24 -15.39 5.75 2.82
N ARG A 25 -15.87 5.24 1.68
CA ARG A 25 -15.24 4.20 0.87
C ARG A 25 -13.72 4.37 0.66
N LEU A 26 -13.28 5.60 0.32
CA LEU A 26 -11.85 5.87 0.07
C LEU A 26 -11.01 5.77 1.34
N LEU A 27 -11.51 6.28 2.46
CA LEU A 27 -10.83 6.17 3.76
C LEU A 27 -10.81 4.71 4.24
N THR A 28 -11.93 4.01 4.13
CA THR A 28 -12.02 2.58 4.47
C THR A 28 -11.01 1.77 3.67
N GLY A 29 -10.92 2.01 2.35
CA GLY A 29 -10.01 1.25 1.50
C GLY A 29 -8.54 1.61 1.71
N SER A 30 -8.20 2.87 2.01
CA SER A 30 -6.83 3.24 2.36
C SER A 30 -6.39 2.63 3.69
N ILE A 31 -7.26 2.64 4.71
CA ILE A 31 -7.02 1.94 5.99
C ILE A 31 -6.87 0.45 5.75
N LEU A 32 -7.76 -0.17 4.97
CA LEU A 32 -7.66 -1.60 4.70
C LEU A 32 -6.35 -1.96 3.98
N ALA A 33 -5.92 -1.15 3.01
CA ALA A 33 -4.62 -1.35 2.36
C ALA A 33 -3.46 -1.24 3.36
N HIS A 34 -3.50 -0.27 4.28
CA HIS A 34 -2.54 -0.13 5.37
C HIS A 34 -2.48 -1.40 6.24
N GLU A 35 -3.62 -1.85 6.77
CA GLU A 35 -3.70 -3.03 7.65
C GLU A 35 -3.35 -4.34 6.92
N MET A 36 -3.68 -4.45 5.63
CA MET A 36 -3.28 -5.59 4.82
C MET A 36 -1.76 -5.66 4.63
N MET A 37 -1.08 -4.52 4.61
CA MET A 37 0.39 -4.49 4.55
C MET A 37 0.99 -5.00 5.85
N HIS A 38 0.51 -4.54 7.01
CA HIS A 38 0.87 -5.08 8.33
C HIS A 38 0.69 -6.61 8.36
N ALA A 39 -0.49 -7.08 7.97
CA ALA A 39 -0.80 -8.51 7.93
C ALA A 39 0.17 -9.28 7.01
N TRP A 40 0.45 -8.74 5.83
CA TRP A 40 1.35 -9.37 4.86
C TRP A 40 2.79 -9.47 5.38
N LEU A 41 3.32 -8.42 6.01
CA LEU A 41 4.65 -8.43 6.63
C LEU A 41 4.77 -9.53 7.68
N ARG A 42 3.75 -9.65 8.56
CA ARG A 42 3.73 -10.68 9.62
C ARG A 42 3.66 -12.09 9.04
N LEU A 43 2.79 -12.33 8.05
CA LEU A 43 2.66 -13.63 7.39
C LEU A 43 3.91 -14.01 6.58
N LYS A 44 4.66 -13.03 6.08
CA LYS A 44 5.93 -13.24 5.37
C LYS A 44 7.13 -13.44 6.30
N GLY A 45 6.94 -13.29 7.61
CA GLY A 45 8.00 -13.53 8.59
C GLY A 45 9.04 -12.42 8.65
N TYR A 46 8.63 -11.17 8.39
CA TYR A 46 9.50 -10.02 8.66
C TYR A 46 9.90 -9.98 10.14
N PRO A 47 11.12 -9.51 10.46
CA PRO A 47 11.53 -9.31 11.84
C PRO A 47 10.67 -8.22 12.50
N ASN A 48 10.85 -8.01 13.81
CA ASN A 48 10.28 -6.81 14.43
C ASN A 48 10.97 -5.58 13.82
N LEU A 49 10.21 -4.82 13.04
CA LEU A 49 10.68 -3.60 12.41
C LEU A 49 10.53 -2.44 13.40
N SER A 50 11.26 -1.34 13.17
CA SER A 50 10.97 -0.11 13.90
C SER A 50 9.63 0.46 13.43
N PRO A 51 8.90 1.21 14.28
CA PRO A 51 7.62 1.82 13.89
C PRO A 51 7.74 2.66 12.62
N GLU A 52 8.84 3.38 12.43
CA GLU A 52 9.07 4.21 11.24
C GLU A 52 9.12 3.38 9.95
N VAL A 53 9.68 2.17 10.00
CA VAL A 53 9.77 1.30 8.81
C VAL A 53 8.45 0.56 8.59
N GLU A 54 7.86 0.00 9.64
CA GLU A 54 6.61 -0.77 9.58
C GLU A 54 5.45 0.14 9.16
N GLU A 55 5.21 1.24 9.89
CA GLU A 55 4.14 2.19 9.58
C GLU A 55 4.39 2.91 8.26
N GLY A 56 5.66 3.24 7.97
CA GLY A 56 6.04 3.92 6.74
C GLY A 56 5.66 3.14 5.49
N ILE A 57 6.04 1.85 5.40
CA ILE A 57 5.71 1.04 4.22
C ILE A 57 4.22 0.73 4.13
N CYS A 58 3.52 0.63 5.28
CA CYS A 58 2.07 0.49 5.32
C CYS A 58 1.35 1.74 4.80
N GLN A 59 1.85 2.95 5.14
CA GLN A 59 1.37 4.20 4.56
C GLN A 59 1.65 4.31 3.06
N VAL A 60 2.79 3.81 2.57
CA VAL A 60 3.05 3.75 1.12
C VAL A 60 1.99 2.91 0.42
N LEU A 61 1.61 1.74 0.97
CA LEU A 61 0.59 0.91 0.34
C LEU A 61 -0.80 1.58 0.35
N ALA A 62 -1.15 2.26 1.44
CA ALA A 62 -2.38 3.05 1.53
C ALA A 62 -2.42 4.17 0.48
N HIS A 63 -1.30 4.88 0.31
CA HIS A 63 -1.14 5.95 -0.69
C HIS A 63 -1.24 5.41 -2.12
N MET A 64 -0.51 4.33 -2.45
CA MET A 64 -0.59 3.67 -3.76
C MET A 64 -2.01 3.19 -4.09
N TRP A 65 -2.74 2.68 -3.09
CA TRP A 65 -4.14 2.30 -3.27
C TRP A 65 -5.00 3.53 -3.61
N LEU A 66 -4.87 4.63 -2.87
CA LEU A 66 -5.56 5.90 -3.16
C LEU A 66 -5.23 6.42 -4.56
N GLU A 67 -3.98 6.33 -5.00
CA GLU A 67 -3.59 6.72 -6.37
C GLU A 67 -4.30 5.90 -7.42
N SER A 68 -4.32 4.57 -7.29
CA SER A 68 -5.10 3.72 -8.19
C SER A 68 -6.59 4.12 -8.19
N GLU A 69 -7.10 4.51 -7.02
CA GLU A 69 -8.45 5.01 -6.85
C GLU A 69 -8.70 6.43 -7.37
N LEU A 70 -7.69 7.14 -7.84
CA LEU A 70 -7.84 8.40 -8.57
C LEU A 70 -7.61 8.20 -10.08
N TYR A 71 -6.58 7.45 -10.46
CA TYR A 71 -6.21 7.22 -11.87
C TYR A 71 -7.28 6.46 -12.67
N SER A 72 -7.94 5.42 -12.11
CA SER A 72 -9.02 4.71 -12.85
C SER A 72 -10.27 5.57 -13.15
N GLY A 73 -10.38 6.77 -12.57
CA GLY A 73 -11.50 7.71 -12.83
C GLY A 73 -11.22 8.70 -13.97
N SER A 74 -9.97 8.78 -14.44
CA SER A 74 -9.54 9.77 -15.44
C SER A 74 -9.49 9.22 -16.87
N ALA A 75 -9.52 7.90 -17.06
CA ALA A 75 -9.26 7.25 -18.35
C ALA A 75 -10.38 7.34 -19.41
N ASN A 76 -11.44 8.13 -19.20
CA ASN A 76 -12.59 8.19 -20.13
C ASN A 76 -12.86 9.58 -20.74
N GLY A 77 -11.83 10.41 -20.84
CA GLY A 77 -11.91 11.78 -21.38
C GLY A 77 -11.01 12.04 -22.59
N GLY A 78 -11.16 11.27 -23.67
CA GLY A 78 -10.65 11.68 -24.99
C GLY A 78 -9.93 10.60 -25.79
N ALA A 79 -10.61 10.03 -26.79
CA ALA A 79 -10.14 9.88 -28.18
C ALA A 79 -11.09 8.97 -28.96
N SER A 80 -11.85 9.57 -29.89
CA SER A 80 -12.36 8.87 -31.06
C SER A 80 -11.22 8.73 -32.07
N SER A 81 -10.81 7.50 -32.40
CA SER A 81 -10.51 7.06 -33.78
C SER A 81 -10.03 5.60 -33.84
N SER A 82 -10.49 4.95 -34.90
CA SER A 82 -10.34 3.57 -35.40
C SER A 82 -9.03 2.82 -35.17
N SER A 83 -9.13 1.52 -34.83
CA SER A 83 -8.62 0.41 -35.68
C SER A 83 -8.93 -0.97 -35.06
N SER A 84 -9.03 -1.96 -35.95
CA SER A 84 -9.60 -3.30 -35.81
C SER A 84 -8.60 -4.39 -35.42
N ALA A 85 -8.88 -5.18 -34.36
CA ALA A 85 -8.44 -6.59 -34.18
C ALA A 85 -9.15 -7.25 -32.96
N PRO A 86 -9.51 -8.56 -32.99
CA PRO A 86 -10.03 -9.32 -31.82
C PRO A 86 -9.01 -10.39 -31.33
N PRO A 87 -9.34 -11.26 -30.35
CA PRO A 87 -9.50 -10.97 -28.92
C PRO A 87 -8.67 -11.93 -28.02
N SER A 88 -8.37 -11.56 -26.76
CA SER A 88 -8.03 -12.58 -25.73
C SER A 88 -8.20 -12.09 -24.29
N SER A 89 -8.95 -12.90 -23.52
CA SER A 89 -9.07 -12.99 -22.06
C SER A 89 -10.04 -12.02 -21.35
N PRO A 90 -11.00 -12.52 -20.53
CA PRO A 90 -11.85 -11.69 -19.71
C PRO A 90 -11.08 -11.31 -18.44
N THR A 91 -10.42 -10.15 -18.43
CA THR A 91 -10.16 -9.49 -17.15
C THR A 91 -11.49 -8.96 -16.65
N ALA A 92 -11.86 -9.34 -15.42
CA ALA A 92 -13.03 -8.84 -14.75
C ALA A 92 -12.89 -7.31 -14.56
N SER A 93 -13.25 -6.56 -15.61
CA SER A 93 -13.46 -5.12 -15.53
C SER A 93 -14.71 -4.94 -14.68
N SER A 94 -14.51 -4.88 -13.38
CA SER A 94 -15.48 -4.23 -12.51
C SER A 94 -15.68 -2.85 -13.12
N LYS A 95 -16.82 -2.63 -13.78
CA LYS A 95 -17.24 -1.36 -14.36
C LYS A 95 -17.32 -0.35 -13.22
N LYS A 96 -16.18 0.17 -12.80
CA LYS A 96 -16.09 1.19 -11.78
C LYS A 96 -16.68 2.42 -12.44
N GLY A 97 -17.88 2.79 -11.99
CA GLY A 97 -18.62 3.91 -12.56
C GLY A 97 -17.77 5.18 -12.56
N LYS A 98 -18.15 6.15 -13.41
CA LYS A 98 -17.50 7.46 -13.48
C LYS A 98 -17.43 8.05 -12.05
N ARG A 99 -16.21 8.16 -11.51
CA ARG A 99 -15.98 8.73 -10.17
C ARG A 99 -16.43 10.19 -10.17
N SER A 100 -17.12 10.60 -9.11
CA SER A 100 -17.59 11.99 -8.97
C SER A 100 -16.41 12.93 -8.68
N ASP A 101 -16.54 14.20 -9.03
CA ASP A 101 -15.51 15.20 -8.69
C ASP A 101 -15.35 15.36 -7.18
N PHE A 102 -16.41 15.09 -6.42
CA PHE A 102 -16.37 15.00 -4.96
C PHE A 102 -15.43 13.88 -4.51
N GLU A 103 -15.58 12.66 -5.02
CA GLU A 103 -14.68 11.55 -4.67
C GLU A 103 -13.22 11.84 -5.05
N LYS A 104 -12.96 12.54 -6.16
CA LYS A 104 -11.60 12.94 -6.54
C LYS A 104 -10.98 13.87 -5.50
N LYS A 105 -11.66 14.98 -5.17
CA LYS A 105 -11.20 15.93 -4.14
C LYS A 105 -11.02 15.25 -2.78
N PHE A 106 -11.89 14.30 -2.47
CA PHE A 106 -11.83 13.56 -1.20
C PHE A 106 -10.64 12.60 -1.15
N GLY A 107 -10.32 11.92 -2.26
CA GLY A 107 -9.11 11.11 -2.36
C GLY A 107 -7.83 11.96 -2.32
N GLU A 108 -7.81 13.10 -3.00
CA GLU A 108 -6.69 14.07 -2.92
C GLU A 108 -6.48 14.56 -1.49
N PHE A 109 -7.55 14.84 -0.74
CA PHE A 109 -7.47 15.22 0.66
C PHE A 109 -6.78 14.13 1.52
N PHE A 110 -7.16 12.85 1.39
CA PHE A 110 -6.50 11.79 2.17
C PHE A 110 -5.07 11.52 1.73
N LYS A 111 -4.76 11.63 0.43
CA LYS A 111 -3.37 11.56 -0.04
C LYS A 111 -2.53 12.65 0.61
N HIS A 112 -3.02 13.89 0.59
CA HIS A 112 -2.34 15.01 1.22
C HIS A 112 -2.16 14.80 2.73
N GLN A 113 -3.15 14.24 3.43
CA GLN A 113 -3.03 13.90 4.86
C GLN A 113 -1.87 12.93 5.13
N ILE A 114 -1.68 11.91 4.30
CA ILE A 114 -0.54 10.98 4.43
C ILE A 114 0.79 11.70 4.13
N GLU A 115 0.83 12.48 3.04
CA GLU A 115 2.05 13.17 2.59
C GLU A 115 2.55 14.24 3.58
N SER A 116 1.61 14.95 4.22
CA SER A 116 1.86 16.06 5.13
C SER A 116 1.89 15.67 6.61
N ASP A 117 1.70 14.39 6.94
CA ASP A 117 1.77 13.91 8.32
C ASP A 117 3.14 14.26 8.94
N THR A 118 3.13 14.90 10.10
CA THR A 118 4.34 15.38 10.79
C THR A 118 4.87 14.41 11.84
N SER A 119 4.20 13.27 12.04
CA SER A 119 4.66 12.24 12.96
C SER A 119 5.91 11.54 12.42
N SER A 120 6.75 11.07 13.33
CA SER A 120 7.97 10.36 12.95
C SER A 120 7.64 9.00 12.31
N ALA A 121 6.75 8.21 12.92
CA ALA A 121 6.44 6.87 12.43
C ALA A 121 5.64 6.89 11.12
N TYR A 122 4.53 7.64 11.07
CA TYR A 122 3.65 7.64 9.89
C TYR A 122 4.10 8.63 8.83
N GLY A 123 4.52 9.83 9.23
CA GLY A 123 4.96 10.88 8.32
C GLY A 123 6.36 10.66 7.74
N ASP A 124 7.38 10.68 8.60
CA ASP A 124 8.77 10.51 8.14
C ASP A 124 8.99 9.11 7.55
N GLY A 125 8.42 8.09 8.19
CA GLY A 125 8.38 6.73 7.67
C GLY A 125 7.78 6.64 6.27
N PHE A 126 6.64 7.28 6.02
CA PHE A 126 6.05 7.35 4.68
C PHE A 126 6.99 8.04 3.69
N ARG A 127 7.56 9.20 4.05
CA ARG A 127 8.45 9.95 3.14
C ARG A 127 9.66 9.12 2.71
N LEU A 128 10.32 8.45 3.66
CA LEU A 128 11.46 7.56 3.39
C LEU A 128 11.03 6.33 2.58
N GLY A 129 9.94 5.68 2.98
CA GLY A 129 9.42 4.50 2.29
C GLY A 129 8.99 4.80 0.86
N ASN A 130 8.27 5.92 0.65
CA ASN A 130 7.81 6.34 -0.66
C ASN A 130 8.99 6.69 -1.57
N GLN A 131 10.00 7.41 -1.05
CA GLN A 131 11.23 7.68 -1.78
C GLN A 131 11.94 6.38 -2.21
N ALA A 132 12.05 5.41 -1.30
CA ALA A 132 12.63 4.10 -1.61
C ALA A 132 11.83 3.34 -2.67
N VAL A 133 10.50 3.30 -2.56
CA VAL A 133 9.61 2.63 -3.52
C VAL A 133 9.66 3.30 -4.89
N LEU A 134 9.71 4.64 -4.97
CA LEU A 134 9.86 5.35 -6.23
C LEU A 134 11.22 5.06 -6.90
N LYS A 135 12.29 4.95 -6.11
CA LYS A 135 13.65 4.70 -6.62
C LYS A 135 13.90 3.25 -7.02
N TYR A 136 13.40 2.29 -6.24
CA TYR A 136 13.75 0.87 -6.36
C TYR A 136 12.58 -0.05 -6.73
N GLY A 137 11.34 0.44 -6.63
CA GLY A 137 10.12 -0.34 -6.78
C GLY A 137 9.75 -1.10 -5.50
N LEU A 138 8.44 -1.31 -5.29
CA LEU A 138 7.89 -1.89 -4.05
C LEU A 138 8.55 -3.22 -3.68
N LYS A 139 8.66 -4.16 -4.63
CA LYS A 139 9.24 -5.48 -4.37
C LYS A 139 10.67 -5.40 -3.84
N ARG A 140 11.53 -4.61 -4.47
CA ARG A 140 12.94 -4.51 -4.07
C ARG A 140 13.09 -3.82 -2.72
N THR A 141 12.28 -2.80 -2.46
CA THR A 141 12.22 -2.15 -1.14
C THR A 141 11.84 -3.14 -0.05
N LEU A 142 10.82 -3.97 -0.30
CA LEU A 142 10.38 -5.00 0.64
C LEU A 142 11.44 -6.09 0.85
N ASP A 143 12.08 -6.57 -0.22
CA ASP A 143 13.17 -7.54 -0.14
C ASP A 143 14.33 -6.97 0.71
N HIS A 144 14.65 -5.67 0.57
CA HIS A 144 15.67 -5.01 1.38
C HIS A 144 15.26 -4.91 2.86
N ILE A 145 14.04 -4.45 3.16
CA ILE A 145 13.53 -4.35 4.54
C ILE A 145 13.55 -5.73 5.22
N LEU A 146 13.23 -6.81 4.50
CA LEU A 146 13.29 -8.16 5.04
C LEU A 146 14.71 -8.55 5.47
N MET A 147 15.72 -8.10 4.72
CA MET A 147 17.12 -8.43 4.96
C MET A 147 17.78 -7.53 6.02
N THR A 148 17.43 -6.24 6.07
CA THR A 148 18.14 -5.25 6.90
C THR A 148 17.31 -4.66 8.03
N GLY A 149 15.98 -4.79 7.97
CA GLY A 149 15.05 -4.11 8.88
C GLY A 149 14.89 -2.60 8.62
N SER A 150 15.42 -2.07 7.51
CA SER A 150 15.43 -0.64 7.20
C SER A 150 15.10 -0.35 5.73
N PHE A 151 14.68 0.89 5.45
CA PHE A 151 14.53 1.36 4.08
C PHE A 151 15.90 1.42 3.36
N PRO A 152 15.95 1.08 2.06
CA PRO A 152 17.15 1.28 1.26
C PRO A 152 17.38 2.78 1.02
N VAL A 153 18.61 3.23 1.26
CA VAL A 153 19.08 4.60 1.00
C VAL A 153 19.49 4.76 -0.47
#